data_AF-A0AAD4E4J5-F1
#
_entry.id   AF-A0AAD4E4J5-F1
#
_cell.length_a   1.000
_cell.length_b   1.000
_cell.length_c   1.000
_cell.angle_alpha   90.00
_cell.angle_beta   90.00
_cell.angle_gamma   90.00
#
_symmetry.space_group_name_H-M   'P 1'
#
loop_
_entity.id
_entity.type
_entity.pdbx_description
1 polymer ?
#
loop_
_entity_poly.entity_id
_entity_poly.type
_entity_poly.pdbx_seq_one_letter_code
_entity_poly.pdbx_strand_id
1 'polypeptide(L)'
;MDGNFKAEHLHLTNPDYEVWLIDGLRFLAVATDSMQRSECNNHRAVNQANASRHKLEATSIGGCVCTRHRCFVPHSMVYFQKGERQMNMDYVLCNALGYNTEGLETALTFYDMNCQYNKYLLHGVKESPYLAIPFGMEIIPGIGLWHVHGHQDQCYAYSFVGNTKKPSKVLPRAAKPSTN
;
A
#
# COMPACT_ATOMS: atom_id res chain seq x y z
N MET A 1 -7.50 -0.06 0.27
CA MET A 1 -6.35 0.84 0.43
C MET A 1 -6.52 1.91 -0.59
N ASP A 2 -6.34 3.14 -0.18
CA ASP A 2 -6.36 4.25 -1.10
C ASP A 2 -5.35 5.27 -0.60
N GLY A 3 -4.68 5.88 -1.56
CA GLY A 3 -3.64 6.86 -1.33
C GLY A 3 -4.08 8.23 -1.82
N ASN A 4 -3.23 9.22 -1.57
CA ASN A 4 -3.37 10.53 -2.15
C ASN A 4 -4.69 11.29 -1.83
N PHE A 5 -5.32 11.03 -0.67
CA PHE A 5 -6.38 11.89 -0.15
C PHE A 5 -5.78 13.28 0.10
N LYS A 6 -6.30 14.30 -0.58
CA LYS A 6 -5.74 15.66 -0.49
C LYS A 6 -5.79 16.16 0.95
N ALA A 7 -4.61 16.40 1.52
CA ALA A 7 -4.44 16.91 2.87
C ALA A 7 -3.11 17.68 2.89
N GLU A 8 -3.21 19.01 2.82
CA GLU A 8 -2.05 19.89 2.72
C GLU A 8 -1.73 20.45 4.10
N HIS A 9 -0.65 19.95 4.71
CA HIS A 9 -0.16 20.46 5.99
C HIS A 9 1.08 21.31 5.76
N LEU A 10 1.08 22.53 6.28
CA LEU A 10 2.23 23.43 6.22
C LEU A 10 3.31 22.97 7.21
N HIS A 11 4.56 23.29 6.91
CA HIS A 11 5.62 23.15 7.90
C HIS A 11 5.29 23.94 9.16
N LEU A 12 5.47 23.28 10.30
CA LEU A 12 5.33 23.88 11.60
C LEU A 12 6.35 25.01 11.79
N THR A 13 5.90 26.09 12.40
CA THR A 13 6.79 27.23 12.72
C THR A 13 7.70 26.91 13.91
N ASN A 14 7.28 25.99 14.79
CA ASN A 14 7.99 25.65 16.01
C ASN A 14 7.82 24.15 16.37
N PRO A 15 8.60 23.25 15.77
CA PRO A 15 8.41 21.80 15.87
C PRO A 15 8.63 21.23 17.29
N ASP A 16 9.36 21.93 18.16
CA ASP A 16 9.72 21.44 19.50
C ASP A 16 8.53 21.43 20.48
N TYR A 17 7.40 22.06 20.12
CA TYR A 17 6.19 22.15 20.96
C TYR A 17 5.12 21.11 20.58
N GLU A 18 5.37 20.29 19.57
CA GLU A 18 4.40 19.31 19.11
C GLU A 18 4.41 18.03 19.94
N VAL A 19 3.20 17.53 20.23
CA VAL A 19 2.99 16.25 20.89
C VAL A 19 2.48 15.26 19.85
N TRP A 20 3.35 14.35 19.42
CA TRP A 20 2.96 13.29 18.49
C TRP A 20 2.24 12.17 19.24
N LEU A 21 1.08 11.76 18.74
CA LEU A 21 0.34 10.63 19.31
C LEU A 21 1.07 9.28 19.11
N ILE A 22 1.99 9.20 18.13
CA ILE A 22 2.70 7.97 17.77
C ILE A 22 4.10 8.31 17.24
N ASP A 23 5.12 7.52 17.60
CA ASP A 23 6.47 7.56 17.01
C ASP A 23 6.49 6.87 15.62
N GLY A 24 5.62 7.31 14.71
CA GLY A 24 5.52 6.77 13.34
C GLY A 24 6.71 7.11 12.44
N LEU A 25 7.61 7.98 12.92
CA LEU A 25 8.77 8.50 12.21
C LEU A 25 9.90 7.48 12.05
N ARG A 26 10.03 6.51 12.97
CA ARG A 26 11.18 5.57 12.96
C ARG A 26 11.29 4.73 11.69
N PHE A 27 10.18 4.26 11.14
CA PHE A 27 10.20 3.47 9.91
C PHE A 27 10.47 4.34 8.67
N LEU A 28 9.74 5.45 8.55
CA LEU A 28 9.81 6.31 7.36
C LEU A 28 11.15 7.05 7.23
N ALA A 29 11.89 7.25 8.33
CA ALA A 29 13.18 7.94 8.35
C ALA A 29 14.35 7.15 7.74
N VAL A 30 14.26 5.81 7.68
CA VAL A 30 15.36 4.93 7.22
C VAL A 30 15.06 4.21 5.91
N ALA A 31 13.83 4.34 5.42
CA ALA A 31 13.39 3.65 4.22
C ALA A 31 13.73 4.46 2.95
N THR A 32 14.27 3.74 1.96
CA THR A 32 14.60 4.26 0.63
C THR A 32 13.48 3.94 -0.35
N ASP A 33 12.82 4.96 -0.89
CA ASP A 33 11.77 4.77 -1.89
C ASP A 33 12.37 4.61 -3.29
N SER A 34 11.91 3.60 -4.03
CA SER A 34 12.27 3.43 -5.44
C SER A 34 11.05 3.78 -6.30
N MET A 35 11.18 4.81 -7.14
CA MET A 35 10.08 5.22 -8.01
C MET A 35 9.84 4.15 -9.07
N GLN A 36 8.73 3.42 -8.92
CA GLN A 36 8.32 2.40 -9.88
C GLN A 36 7.54 3.05 -11.02
N ARG A 37 8.06 2.91 -12.24
CA ARG A 37 7.42 3.47 -13.42
C ARG A 37 6.23 2.59 -13.80
N SER A 38 5.06 3.20 -13.89
CA SER A 38 3.86 2.49 -14.31
C SER A 38 3.93 2.09 -15.77
N GLU A 39 3.69 0.81 -16.05
CA GLU A 39 3.54 0.31 -17.42
C GLU A 39 2.11 0.42 -17.94
N CYS A 40 1.10 0.77 -17.11
CA CYS A 40 -0.28 0.86 -17.56
C CYS A 40 -0.65 2.22 -18.16
N ASN A 41 -1.83 2.29 -18.79
CA ASN A 41 -2.29 3.47 -19.51
C ASN A 41 -2.30 4.72 -18.61
N ASN A 42 -1.77 5.83 -19.14
CA ASN A 42 -1.69 7.19 -18.58
C ASN A 42 -2.25 7.40 -17.15
N HIS A 43 -1.44 7.10 -16.12
CA HIS A 43 -1.68 7.60 -14.77
C HIS A 43 -1.32 9.09 -14.66
N ARG A 44 -2.15 9.94 -15.25
CA ARG A 44 -2.00 11.41 -15.13
C ARG A 44 -2.08 11.87 -13.68
N ALA A 45 -2.85 11.15 -12.84
CA ALA A 45 -2.98 11.38 -11.40
C ALA A 45 -1.67 11.21 -10.63
N VAL A 46 -0.88 10.16 -10.92
CA VAL A 46 0.42 9.91 -10.26
C VAL A 46 1.41 11.02 -10.58
N ASN A 47 1.47 11.43 -11.84
CA ASN A 47 2.37 12.52 -12.27
C ASN A 47 2.01 13.87 -11.64
N GLN A 48 0.71 14.14 -11.44
CA GLN A 48 0.25 15.39 -10.84
C GLN A 48 0.44 15.42 -9.31
N ALA A 49 0.31 14.26 -8.65
CA ALA A 49 0.57 14.09 -7.22
C ALA A 49 2.07 14.25 -6.86
N ASN A 50 2.96 13.91 -7.78
CA ASN A 50 4.42 13.99 -7.59
C ASN A 50 5.04 15.39 -7.80
N ALA A 51 4.23 16.41 -8.12
CA ALA A 51 4.71 17.79 -8.24
C ALA A 51 5.20 18.29 -6.86
N SER A 52 6.47 18.73 -6.77
CA SER A 52 7.02 19.22 -5.50
C SER A 52 6.35 20.53 -5.09
N ARG A 53 5.87 20.59 -3.83
CA ARG A 53 5.37 21.82 -3.22
C ARG A 53 6.25 22.15 -2.02
N HIS A 54 7.15 23.12 -2.18
CA HIS A 54 8.20 23.47 -1.21
C HIS A 54 7.71 24.04 0.15
N LYS A 55 6.41 24.18 0.35
CA LYS A 55 5.82 24.78 1.57
C LYS A 55 5.05 23.78 2.44
N LEU A 56 4.94 22.52 2.02
CA LEU A 56 4.10 21.52 2.66
C LEU A 56 4.94 20.42 3.29
N GLU A 57 4.62 20.09 4.54
CA GLU A 57 5.12 18.93 5.27
C GLU A 57 4.45 17.64 4.80
N ALA A 58 3.15 17.73 4.52
CA ALA A 58 2.36 16.66 3.90
C ALA A 58 1.53 17.21 2.74
N THR A 59 1.49 16.48 1.63
CA THR A 59 0.67 16.79 0.44
C THR A 59 -0.64 16.02 0.42
N SER A 60 -0.64 14.84 1.03
CA SER A 60 -1.79 13.94 1.06
C SER A 60 -1.68 12.90 2.16
N ILE A 61 -2.77 12.15 2.37
CA ILE A 61 -2.89 11.04 3.30
C ILE A 61 -3.15 9.75 2.52
N GLY A 62 -2.61 8.65 3.01
CA GLY A 62 -2.94 7.30 2.55
C GLY A 62 -3.38 6.42 3.70
N GLY A 63 -4.15 5.37 3.38
CA GLY A 63 -4.60 4.47 4.42
C GLY A 63 -5.33 3.21 3.97
N CYS A 64 -5.64 2.38 4.97
CA CYS A 64 -6.42 1.15 4.80
C CYS A 64 -7.76 1.25 5.53
N VAL A 65 -8.80 0.80 4.85
CA VAL A 65 -10.17 0.69 5.39
C VAL A 65 -10.60 -0.77 5.28
N CYS A 66 -11.20 -1.28 6.34
CA CYS A 66 -11.86 -2.58 6.31
C CYS A 66 -13.17 -2.46 5.50
N THR A 67 -13.28 -3.16 4.37
CA THR A 67 -14.47 -3.11 3.51
C THR A 67 -15.72 -3.65 4.19
N ARG A 68 -15.57 -4.63 5.10
CA ARG A 68 -16.67 -5.24 5.85
C ARG A 68 -17.26 -4.29 6.89
N HIS A 69 -16.40 -3.59 7.62
CA HIS A 69 -16.80 -2.76 8.77
C HIS A 69 -16.83 -1.27 8.45
N ARG A 70 -16.34 -0.86 7.27
CA ARG A 70 -16.30 0.52 6.77
C ARG A 70 -15.57 1.48 7.73
N CYS A 71 -14.55 0.98 8.41
CA CYS A 71 -13.72 1.75 9.33
C CYS A 71 -12.26 1.74 8.90
N PHE A 72 -11.55 2.81 9.23
CA PHE A 72 -10.09 2.84 9.09
C PHE A 72 -9.47 1.80 10.02
N VAL A 73 -8.50 1.05 9.50
CA VAL A 73 -7.77 0.08 10.31
C VAL A 73 -6.77 0.83 11.19
N PRO A 74 -6.75 0.58 12.51
CA PRO A 74 -5.79 1.20 13.41
C PRO A 74 -4.35 1.01 12.94
N HIS A 75 -3.53 2.05 13.12
CA HIS A 75 -2.11 2.09 12.70
C HIS A 75 -1.89 1.96 11.18
N SER A 76 -2.93 2.04 10.36
CA SER A 76 -2.85 1.90 8.90
C SER A 76 -3.14 3.21 8.18
N MET A 77 -2.58 4.31 8.67
CA MET A 77 -2.73 5.65 8.11
C MET A 77 -1.35 6.33 8.07
N VAL A 78 -1.06 7.03 6.96
CA VAL A 78 0.23 7.68 6.72
C VAL A 78 0.04 9.03 6.06
N TYR A 79 0.95 9.95 6.35
CA TYR A 79 1.12 11.18 5.59
C TYR A 79 2.13 10.98 4.46
N PHE A 80 1.84 11.55 3.31
CA PHE A 80 2.73 11.61 2.17
C PHE A 80 3.41 12.97 2.12
N GLN A 81 4.74 13.00 2.14
CA GLN A 81 5.53 14.23 2.06
C GLN A 81 5.57 14.77 0.62
N LYS A 82 5.53 13.87 -0.38
CA LYS A 82 5.52 14.22 -1.79
C LYS A 82 4.97 13.06 -2.60
N GLY A 83 3.73 13.21 -3.05
CA GLY A 83 3.05 12.19 -3.84
C GLY A 83 2.96 10.84 -3.13
N GLU A 84 2.37 9.87 -3.80
CA GLU A 84 2.15 8.55 -3.21
C GLU A 84 3.43 7.71 -3.24
N ARG A 85 3.96 7.38 -2.06
CA ARG A 85 5.14 6.53 -1.90
C ARG A 85 4.75 5.10 -1.57
N GLN A 86 5.32 4.14 -2.28
CA GLN A 86 4.97 2.73 -2.10
C GLN A 86 5.39 2.21 -0.73
N MET A 87 6.54 2.64 -0.21
CA MET A 87 6.97 2.27 1.15
C MET A 87 5.98 2.72 2.25
N ASN A 88 5.32 3.86 2.08
CA ASN A 88 4.29 4.31 3.02
C ASN A 88 3.04 3.41 2.92
N MET A 89 2.72 2.94 1.71
CA MET A 89 1.62 2.01 1.49
C MET A 89 1.94 0.59 1.97
N ASP A 90 3.20 0.15 1.88
CA ASP A 90 3.68 -1.09 2.49
C ASP A 90 3.47 -1.06 4.01
N TYR A 91 3.81 0.06 4.66
CA TYR A 91 3.55 0.26 6.09
C TYR A 91 2.05 0.19 6.40
N VAL A 92 1.22 0.90 5.64
CA VAL A 92 -0.24 0.87 5.79
C VAL A 92 -0.77 -0.55 5.70
N LEU A 93 -0.36 -1.31 4.68
CA LEU A 93 -0.84 -2.67 4.46
C LEU A 93 -0.34 -3.63 5.54
N CYS A 94 0.95 -3.60 5.89
CA CYS A 94 1.50 -4.50 6.89
C CYS A 94 0.85 -4.29 8.26
N ASN A 95 0.64 -3.04 8.67
CA ASN A 95 -0.09 -2.75 9.91
C ASN A 95 -1.54 -3.18 9.83
N ALA A 96 -2.20 -2.99 8.68
CA ALA A 96 -3.59 -3.42 8.51
C ALA A 96 -3.72 -4.95 8.60
N LEU A 97 -2.78 -5.67 8.00
CA LEU A 97 -2.73 -7.13 8.07
C LEU A 97 -2.29 -7.62 9.43
N GLY A 98 -1.50 -6.87 10.21
CA GLY A 98 -1.11 -7.26 11.56
C GLY A 98 -2.18 -6.98 12.63
N TYR A 99 -3.21 -6.20 12.31
CA TYR A 99 -4.20 -5.75 13.28
C TYR A 99 -5.44 -6.66 13.33
N ASN A 100 -5.58 -7.46 14.39
CA ASN A 100 -6.76 -8.30 14.66
C ASN A 100 -7.15 -9.23 13.50
N THR A 101 -6.16 -9.81 12.82
CA THR A 101 -6.34 -10.76 11.71
C THR A 101 -5.98 -12.19 12.08
N GLU A 102 -5.77 -12.49 13.36
CA GLU A 102 -5.45 -13.83 13.83
C GLU A 102 -6.51 -14.84 13.35
N GLY A 103 -6.06 -15.95 12.77
CA GLY A 103 -6.93 -16.97 12.19
C GLY A 103 -7.44 -16.68 10.78
N LEU A 104 -7.10 -15.53 10.18
CA LEU A 104 -7.36 -15.27 8.77
C LEU A 104 -6.21 -15.78 7.91
N GLU A 105 -6.52 -16.62 6.93
CA GLU A 105 -5.55 -17.17 5.98
C GLU A 105 -5.44 -16.32 4.70
N THR A 106 -6.44 -15.47 4.44
CA THR A 106 -6.55 -14.73 3.18
C THR A 106 -6.99 -13.30 3.42
N ALA A 107 -6.28 -12.36 2.79
CA ALA A 107 -6.62 -10.95 2.75
C ALA A 107 -6.92 -10.50 1.31
N LEU A 108 -8.13 -10.01 1.10
CA LEU A 108 -8.52 -9.35 -0.15
C LEU A 108 -8.16 -7.87 -0.08
N THR A 109 -7.22 -7.42 -0.91
CA THR A 109 -6.77 -6.02 -0.92
C THR A 109 -7.27 -5.31 -2.15
N PHE A 110 -7.92 -4.16 -1.99
CA PHE A 110 -8.30 -3.29 -3.11
C PHE A 110 -7.41 -2.06 -3.10
N TYR A 111 -6.85 -1.72 -4.26
CA TYR A 111 -6.02 -0.55 -4.46
C TYR A 111 -5.93 -0.22 -5.95
N ASP A 112 -5.95 1.07 -6.29
CA ASP A 112 -6.07 1.50 -7.68
C ASP A 112 -4.87 1.04 -8.51
N MET A 113 -3.67 1.03 -7.95
CA MET A 113 -2.48 0.57 -8.64
C MET A 113 -2.04 -0.85 -8.27
N ASN A 114 -2.95 -1.71 -7.79
CA ASN A 114 -2.62 -3.08 -7.38
C ASN A 114 -1.98 -3.91 -8.49
N CYS A 115 -2.24 -3.61 -9.78
CA CYS A 115 -1.57 -4.28 -10.91
C CYS A 115 -0.03 -4.10 -10.91
N GLN A 116 0.47 -3.03 -10.29
CA GLN A 116 1.89 -2.72 -10.18
C GLN A 116 2.38 -3.00 -8.76
N TYR A 117 1.69 -2.46 -7.76
CA TYR A 117 2.06 -2.57 -6.36
C TYR A 117 2.29 -4.01 -5.91
N ASN A 118 1.38 -4.93 -6.23
CA ASN A 118 1.49 -6.32 -5.76
C ASN A 118 2.75 -7.03 -6.28
N LYS A 119 3.26 -6.64 -7.46
CA LYS A 119 4.43 -7.27 -8.08
C LYS A 119 5.67 -7.08 -7.22
N TYR A 120 5.75 -5.95 -6.51
CA TYR A 120 6.92 -5.53 -5.76
C TYR A 120 6.70 -5.49 -4.25
N LEU A 121 5.46 -5.66 -3.77
CA LEU A 121 5.12 -5.67 -2.34
C LEU A 121 6.03 -6.60 -1.51
N LEU A 122 6.17 -7.86 -1.93
CA LEU A 122 6.99 -8.81 -1.18
C LEU A 122 8.49 -8.45 -1.17
N HIS A 123 8.96 -7.73 -2.19
CA HIS A 123 10.33 -7.23 -2.23
C HIS A 123 10.50 -6.08 -1.23
N GLY A 124 9.63 -5.07 -1.29
CA GLY A 124 9.67 -3.90 -0.40
C GLY A 124 9.55 -4.30 1.08
N VAL A 125 8.65 -5.23 1.41
CA VAL A 125 8.51 -5.75 2.78
C VAL A 125 9.78 -6.47 3.25
N LYS A 126 10.44 -7.25 2.39
CA LYS A 126 11.67 -7.98 2.76
C LYS A 126 12.88 -7.08 2.96
N GLU A 127 12.94 -5.96 2.25
CA GLU A 127 14.03 -4.97 2.41
C GLU A 127 13.87 -4.15 3.70
N SER A 128 12.69 -4.17 4.32
CA SER A 128 12.45 -3.50 5.58
C SER A 128 12.68 -4.41 6.79
N PRO A 129 13.45 -3.96 7.80
CA PRO A 129 13.54 -4.67 9.07
C PRO A 129 12.33 -4.44 10.01
N TYR A 130 11.37 -3.58 9.63
CA TYR A 130 10.24 -3.19 10.48
C TYR A 130 8.87 -3.65 9.96
N LEU A 131 8.80 -4.12 8.72
CA LEU A 131 7.55 -4.55 8.11
C LEU A 131 7.49 -6.08 8.07
N ALA A 132 6.30 -6.61 8.37
CA ALA A 132 6.03 -8.02 8.24
C ALA A 132 4.58 -8.24 7.80
N ILE A 133 4.40 -9.19 6.90
CA ILE A 133 3.08 -9.76 6.59
C ILE A 133 2.89 -10.97 7.51
N PRO A 134 1.72 -11.15 8.14
CA PRO A 134 1.45 -12.31 8.99
C PRO A 134 1.78 -13.63 8.29
N PHE A 135 2.39 -14.55 9.04
CA PHE A 135 2.80 -15.84 8.48
C PHE A 135 1.60 -16.60 7.89
N GLY A 136 1.76 -17.09 6.66
CA GLY A 136 0.72 -17.86 5.97
C GLY A 136 -0.40 -17.02 5.35
N MET A 137 -0.37 -15.70 5.47
CA MET A 137 -1.37 -14.81 4.87
C MET A 137 -1.25 -14.79 3.34
N GLU A 138 -2.27 -15.26 2.63
CA GLU A 138 -2.42 -15.09 1.18
C GLU A 138 -3.03 -13.72 0.88
N ILE A 139 -2.34 -12.90 0.09
CA ILE A 139 -2.86 -11.61 -0.37
C ILE A 139 -3.44 -11.78 -1.77
N ILE A 140 -4.73 -11.54 -1.90
CA ILE A 140 -5.43 -11.51 -3.19
C ILE A 140 -5.59 -10.04 -3.60
N PRO A 141 -4.83 -9.54 -4.58
CA PRO A 141 -4.94 -8.16 -5.04
C PRO A 141 -6.15 -7.97 -5.95
N GLY A 142 -6.85 -6.85 -5.76
CA GLY A 142 -7.98 -6.41 -6.54
C GLY A 142 -7.89 -4.92 -6.93
N ILE A 143 -8.47 -4.55 -8.06
CA ILE A 143 -8.63 -3.17 -8.52
C ILE A 143 -10.11 -2.81 -8.43
N GLY A 144 -10.41 -1.64 -7.88
CA GLY A 144 -11.77 -1.14 -7.80
C GLY A 144 -12.41 -0.99 -9.19
N LEU A 145 -13.68 -1.36 -9.32
CA LEU A 145 -14.40 -1.32 -10.60
C LEU A 145 -14.30 0.05 -11.30
N TRP A 146 -14.38 1.14 -10.53
CA TRP A 146 -14.34 2.50 -11.06
C TRP A 146 -12.97 2.89 -11.63
N HIS A 147 -11.90 2.20 -11.22
CA HIS A 147 -10.54 2.49 -11.65
C HIS A 147 -10.06 1.53 -12.74
N VAL A 148 -10.69 0.35 -12.89
CA VAL A 148 -10.27 -0.69 -13.84
C VAL A 148 -10.14 -0.18 -15.28
N HIS A 149 -11.00 0.76 -15.70
CA HIS A 149 -10.98 1.34 -17.04
C HIS A 149 -9.74 2.21 -17.33
N GLY A 150 -9.02 2.64 -16.29
CA GLY A 150 -7.73 3.33 -16.41
C GLY A 150 -6.55 2.39 -16.66
N HIS A 151 -6.74 1.07 -16.57
CA HIS A 151 -5.68 0.09 -16.74
C HIS A 151 -5.65 -0.54 -18.14
N GLN A 152 -4.61 -1.33 -18.39
CA GLN A 152 -4.52 -2.17 -19.59
C GLN A 152 -5.32 -3.45 -19.40
N ASP A 153 -5.67 -4.11 -20.50
CA ASP A 153 -6.49 -5.34 -20.47
C ASP A 153 -5.86 -6.46 -19.63
N GLN A 154 -4.53 -6.55 -19.58
CA GLN A 154 -3.81 -7.49 -18.72
C GLN A 154 -4.09 -7.29 -17.22
N CYS A 155 -4.52 -6.09 -16.80
CA CYS A 155 -4.86 -5.78 -15.43
C CYS A 155 -6.29 -6.23 -15.05
N TYR A 156 -7.14 -6.62 -16.01
CA TYR A 156 -8.49 -7.09 -15.71
C TYR A 156 -8.53 -8.41 -14.92
N ALA A 157 -7.43 -9.16 -14.91
CA ALA A 157 -7.25 -10.30 -14.01
C ALA A 157 -7.38 -9.91 -12.52
N TYR A 158 -7.13 -8.64 -12.20
CA TYR A 158 -7.30 -8.08 -10.85
C TYR A 158 -8.66 -7.41 -10.63
N SER A 159 -9.56 -7.41 -11.63
CA SER A 159 -10.87 -6.78 -11.49
C SER A 159 -11.86 -7.73 -10.81
N PHE A 160 -12.54 -7.26 -9.76
CA PHE A 160 -13.64 -8.00 -9.15
C PHE A 160 -14.95 -7.71 -9.89
N VAL A 161 -15.03 -8.17 -11.14
CA VAL A 161 -16.31 -8.35 -11.86
C VAL A 161 -16.60 -9.84 -11.87
N GLY A 162 -17.23 -10.35 -10.81
CA GLY A 162 -17.94 -11.64 -10.80
C GLY A 162 -17.21 -12.89 -11.30
N ASN A 163 -15.89 -12.87 -11.48
CA ASN A 163 -15.18 -13.99 -12.09
C ASN A 163 -14.73 -14.95 -10.98
N THR A 164 -15.56 -15.96 -10.73
CA THR A 164 -15.33 -17.08 -9.81
C THR A 164 -14.16 -18.00 -10.21
N LYS A 165 -13.32 -17.58 -11.14
CA LYS A 165 -12.13 -18.34 -11.54
C LYS A 165 -10.95 -17.87 -10.71
N LYS A 166 -10.58 -18.68 -9.72
CA LYS A 166 -9.29 -18.59 -9.00
C LYS A 166 -8.19 -18.19 -9.98
N PRO A 167 -7.32 -17.21 -9.65
CA PRO A 167 -6.14 -16.97 -10.45
C PRO A 167 -5.33 -18.28 -10.50
N SER A 168 -5.22 -18.84 -11.69
CA SER A 168 -4.47 -20.06 -11.92
C SER A 168 -2.99 -19.77 -11.69
N LYS A 169 -2.48 -20.26 -10.55
CA LYS A 169 -1.07 -20.53 -10.26
C LYS A 169 -0.06 -19.44 -10.67
N VAL A 170 0.29 -18.52 -9.75
CA VAL A 170 1.65 -17.97 -9.70
C VAL A 170 2.04 -17.65 -8.24
N LEU A 171 2.41 -18.68 -7.49
CA LEU A 171 3.41 -18.56 -6.42
C LEU A 171 4.21 -19.87 -6.40
N PRO A 172 5.53 -19.87 -6.60
CA PRO A 172 6.31 -21.08 -6.37
C PRO A 172 6.23 -21.41 -4.88
N ARG A 173 5.72 -22.61 -4.56
CA ARG A 173 5.84 -23.20 -3.22
C ARG A 173 7.32 -23.20 -2.85
N ALA A 174 7.65 -22.63 -1.70
CA ALA A 174 8.97 -22.79 -1.11
C ALA A 174 9.26 -24.30 -1.00
N ALA A 175 10.38 -24.75 -1.57
CA ALA A 175 10.83 -26.12 -1.44
C ALA A 175 11.09 -26.41 0.05
N LYS A 176 10.55 -27.52 0.56
CA LYS A 176 10.89 -28.00 1.90
C LYS A 176 12.40 -28.27 1.96
N PRO A 177 13.09 -27.91 3.07
CA PRO A 177 14.48 -28.32 3.25
C PRO A 177 14.54 -29.85 3.34
N SER A 178 15.41 -30.46 2.53
CA SER A 178 15.75 -31.86 2.63
C SER A 178 16.50 -32.09 3.94
N THR A 179 15.92 -32.89 4.83
CA THR A 179 16.64 -33.48 5.96
C THR A 179 17.62 -34.51 5.41
N ASN A 180 18.91 -34.29 5.66
CA ASN A 180 19.91 -35.34 5.84
C ASN A 180 20.58 -35.11 7.19
#